data_AF-A0A2A8Q350-F1
#
_entry.id   AF-A0A2A8Q350-F1
#
_cell.length_a   1.000
_cell.length_b   1.000
_cell.length_c   1.000
_cell.angle_alpha   90.00
_cell.angle_beta   90.00
_cell.angle_gamma   90.00
#
_symmetry.space_group_name_H-M   'P 1'
#
loop_
_entity.id
_entity.type
_entity.pdbx_description
1 polymer ?
#
loop_
_entity_poly.entity_id
_entity_poly.type
_entity_poly.pdbx_seq_one_letter_code
_entity_poly.pdbx_strand_id
1 'polypeptide(L)'
;QEEQQRAEEEKRKQEAQKAQQQQSMQQASTQKQEKATQATGGKPTRSQISVGSHVVIQLDNDYSKTVSGVVKDILTNSETHTYGIKVRLQDGQIGRVQSVS
;
A
#
# COMPACT_ATOMS: atom_id res chain seq x y z
N GLN A 1 12.09 20.79 58.21
CA GLN A 1 10.77 20.75 57.52
C GLN A 1 10.82 21.37 56.12
N GLU A 2 11.81 22.22 55.80
CA GLU A 2 11.98 22.84 54.46
C GLU A 2 12.49 21.87 53.38
N GLU A 3 13.28 20.87 53.75
CA GLU A 3 13.86 19.89 52.81
C GLU A 3 12.81 18.96 52.20
N GLN A 4 11.74 18.66 52.94
CA GLN A 4 10.61 17.85 52.47
C GLN A 4 9.76 18.59 51.42
N GLN A 5 9.62 19.91 51.55
CA GLN A 5 8.88 20.74 50.59
C GLN A 5 9.63 20.87 49.25
N ARG A 6 10.97 20.91 49.30
CA ARG A 6 11.82 21.00 48.10
C ARG A 6 11.83 19.71 47.29
N ALA A 7 11.81 18.56 47.97
CA ALA A 7 11.74 17.25 47.33
C ALA A 7 10.40 16.98 46.63
N GLU A 8 9.29 17.48 47.20
CA GLU A 8 7.96 17.32 46.60
C GLU A 8 7.77 18.22 45.36
N GLU A 9 8.34 19.43 45.38
CA GLU A 9 8.32 20.34 44.23
C GLU A 9 9.15 19.82 43.04
N GLU A 10 10.33 19.23 43.31
CA GLU A 10 11.13 18.56 42.28
C GLU A 10 10.41 17.36 41.68
N LYS A 11 9.73 16.56 42.51
CA LYS A 11 8.93 15.42 42.03
C LYS A 11 7.78 15.90 41.13
N ARG A 12 7.12 17.01 41.47
CA ARG A 12 6.05 17.61 40.66
C ARG A 12 6.57 18.18 39.34
N LYS A 13 7.77 18.76 39.33
CA LYS A 13 8.45 19.21 38.11
C LYS A 13 8.88 18.05 37.22
N GLN A 14 9.37 16.94 37.80
CA GLN A 14 9.68 15.72 37.04
C GLN A 14 8.42 15.05 36.48
N GLU A 15 7.32 15.03 37.22
CA GLU A 15 6.07 14.41 36.76
C GLU A 15 5.42 15.19 35.61
N ALA A 16 5.50 16.53 35.65
CA ALA A 16 5.05 17.40 34.56
C ALA A 16 5.89 17.22 33.28
N GLN A 17 7.22 17.04 33.40
CA GLN A 17 8.08 16.76 32.25
C GLN A 17 7.81 15.38 31.63
N LYS A 18 7.53 14.37 32.46
CA LYS A 18 7.24 13.02 31.99
C LYS A 18 5.89 12.93 31.25
N ALA A 19 4.91 13.73 31.63
CA ALA A 19 3.61 13.81 30.96
C ALA A 19 3.71 14.44 29.56
N GLN A 20 4.55 15.47 29.38
CA GLN A 20 4.78 16.08 28.06
C GLN A 20 5.53 15.14 27.11
N GLN A 21 6.43 14.30 27.63
CA GLN A 21 7.18 13.35 26.79
C GLN A 21 6.36 12.13 26.34
N GLN A 22 5.26 11.80 27.02
CA GLN A 22 4.37 10.71 26.59
C GLN A 22 3.41 11.11 25.46
N GLN A 23 3.07 12.39 25.31
CA GLN A 23 2.18 12.83 24.23
C GLN A 23 2.87 12.91 22.86
N SER A 24 4.20 13.11 22.81
CA SER A 24 4.95 13.13 21.55
C SER A 24 5.17 11.73 20.95
N MET A 25 4.98 10.65 21.72
CA MET A 25 5.10 9.27 21.23
C MET A 25 3.83 8.72 20.56
N GLN A 26 2.68 9.39 20.67
CA GLN A 26 1.41 8.93 20.07
C GLN A 26 1.11 9.54 18.69
N GLN A 27 1.93 10.47 18.20
CA GLN A 27 1.70 11.11 16.90
C GLN A 27 2.70 10.69 15.81
N ALA A 28 3.76 9.95 16.15
CA ALA A 28 4.70 9.39 15.17
C ALA A 28 4.24 8.04 14.57
N SER A 29 3.11 7.49 15.03
CA SER A 29 2.56 6.21 14.57
C SER A 29 1.38 6.33 13.60
N THR A 30 0.93 7.54 13.25
CA THR A 30 -0.24 7.74 12.35
C THR A 30 0.09 8.37 11.00
N GLN A 31 1.37 8.62 10.69
CA GLN A 31 1.82 9.12 9.38
C GLN A 31 3.00 8.31 8.80
N LYS A 32 3.03 7.00 9.06
CA LYS A 32 4.02 6.06 8.52
C LYS A 32 3.40 4.77 7.99
N GLN A 33 2.19 4.83 7.46
CA GLN A 33 1.60 3.76 6.66
C GLN A 33 0.98 4.29 5.35
N GLU A 34 1.57 5.31 4.73
CA GLU A 34 1.21 5.71 3.36
C GLU A 34 2.35 5.43 2.36
N LYS A 35 3.45 4.81 2.80
CA LYS A 35 4.63 4.64 1.94
C LYS A 35 5.46 3.40 2.26
N ALA A 36 4.82 2.23 2.36
CA ALA A 36 5.52 0.95 2.43
C ALA A 36 4.66 -0.24 1.97
N THR A 37 4.15 -0.19 0.73
CA THR A 37 3.96 -1.41 -0.08
C THR A 37 4.66 -1.21 -1.42
N GLN A 38 5.90 -0.76 -1.36
CA GLN A 38 6.80 -0.72 -2.51
C GLN A 38 7.75 -1.90 -2.33
N ALA A 39 7.89 -2.68 -3.40
CA ALA A 39 8.59 -3.97 -3.50
C ALA A 39 7.80 -5.19 -3.04
N THR A 40 6.82 -5.61 -3.85
CA THR A 40 6.62 -7.04 -4.04
C THR A 40 6.92 -7.31 -5.50
N GLY A 41 7.96 -8.10 -5.78
CA GLY A 41 8.15 -8.76 -7.09
C GLY A 41 7.08 -9.83 -7.33
N GLY A 42 5.84 -9.55 -6.91
CA GLY A 42 4.67 -10.40 -7.00
C GLY A 42 3.77 -9.89 -8.11
N LYS A 43 3.06 -10.82 -8.74
CA LYS A 43 2.09 -10.52 -9.80
C LYS A 43 1.08 -9.48 -9.31
N PRO A 44 0.64 -8.53 -10.17
CA PRO A 44 -0.30 -7.50 -9.77
C PRO A 44 -1.60 -8.13 -9.26
N THR A 45 -2.11 -7.55 -8.18
CA THR A 45 -3.39 -7.95 -7.56
C THR A 45 -4.55 -7.30 -8.29
N ARG A 46 -5.75 -7.87 -8.18
CA ARG A 46 -6.94 -7.31 -8.84
C ARG A 46 -7.21 -5.86 -8.43
N SER A 47 -6.98 -5.51 -7.17
CA SER A 47 -7.23 -4.17 -6.63
C SER A 47 -6.36 -3.07 -7.26
N GLN A 48 -5.26 -3.45 -7.91
CA GLN A 48 -4.40 -2.51 -8.65
C GLN A 48 -4.88 -2.25 -10.07
N ILE A 49 -5.85 -3.02 -10.58
CA ILE A 49 -6.29 -2.99 -11.96
C ILE A 49 -7.76 -2.54 -12.00
N SER A 50 -8.01 -1.40 -12.63
CA SER A 50 -9.36 -0.89 -12.85
C SER A 50 -9.71 -0.90 -14.34
N VAL A 51 -11.01 -1.00 -14.65
CA VAL A 51 -11.50 -0.77 -16.01
C VAL A 51 -11.19 0.68 -16.40
N GLY A 52 -10.61 0.87 -17.58
CA GLY A 52 -10.09 2.17 -18.03
C GLY A 52 -8.63 2.44 -17.68
N SER A 53 -7.97 1.61 -16.86
CA SER A 53 -6.54 1.77 -16.57
C SER A 53 -5.66 1.32 -17.74
N HIS A 54 -4.50 1.96 -17.87
CA HIS A 54 -3.44 1.52 -18.78
C HIS A 54 -2.65 0.37 -18.15
N VAL A 55 -2.60 -0.76 -18.86
CA VAL A 55 -1.88 -1.95 -18.39
C VAL A 55 -1.07 -2.57 -19.53
N VAL A 56 -0.04 -3.33 -19.16
CA VAL A 56 0.70 -4.20 -20.06
C VAL A 56 0.25 -5.62 -19.83
N ILE A 57 -0.26 -6.27 -20.88
CA ILE A 57 -0.67 -7.66 -20.87
C ILE A 57 0.26 -8.52 -21.72
N GLN A 58 0.41 -9.78 -21.33
CA GLN A 58 0.92 -10.84 -22.18
C GLN A 58 -0.27 -11.56 -22.81
N LEU A 59 -0.27 -11.65 -24.13
CA LEU A 59 -1.39 -12.24 -24.88
C LEU A 59 -1.51 -13.75 -24.65
N ASP A 60 -2.73 -14.27 -24.62
CA ASP A 60 -2.96 -15.73 -24.51
C ASP A 60 -2.70 -16.47 -25.83
N ASN A 61 -2.86 -15.81 -26.98
CA ASN A 61 -2.60 -16.40 -28.28
C ASN A 61 -1.12 -16.36 -28.68
N ASP A 62 -0.35 -15.41 -28.13
CA ASP A 62 1.07 -15.22 -28.43
C ASP A 62 1.81 -14.75 -27.17
N TYR A 63 2.28 -15.71 -26.37
CA TYR A 63 2.99 -15.44 -25.12
C TYR A 63 4.33 -14.72 -25.33
N SER A 64 4.88 -14.69 -26.54
CA SER A 64 6.13 -13.97 -26.84
C SER A 64 5.91 -12.46 -26.95
N LYS A 65 4.65 -12.03 -27.10
CA LYS A 65 4.28 -10.63 -27.27
C LYS A 65 3.62 -10.06 -26.03
N THR A 66 4.02 -8.84 -25.70
CA THR A 66 3.36 -8.00 -24.72
C THR A 66 2.71 -6.81 -25.42
N VAL A 67 1.51 -6.48 -24.98
CA VAL A 67 0.71 -5.38 -25.52
C VAL A 67 0.32 -4.46 -24.38
N SER A 68 0.52 -3.18 -24.58
CA SER A 68 0.03 -2.13 -23.68
C SER A 68 -1.30 -1.58 -24.19
N GLY A 69 -2.27 -1.36 -23.31
CA GLY A 69 -3.54 -0.76 -23.70
C GLY A 69 -4.46 -0.50 -22.52
N VAL A 70 -5.66 -0.01 -22.83
CA VAL A 70 -6.71 0.31 -21.86
C VAL A 70 -7.53 -0.93 -21.54
N VAL A 71 -7.72 -1.24 -20.25
CA VAL A 71 -8.60 -2.34 -19.81
C VAL A 71 -10.06 -2.03 -20.14
N LYS A 72 -10.72 -2.95 -20.85
CA LYS A 72 -12.16 -2.95 -21.09
C LYS A 72 -12.90 -3.76 -20.02
N ASP A 73 -12.51 -5.02 -19.84
CA ASP A 73 -13.14 -5.92 -18.87
C ASP A 73 -12.08 -6.69 -18.07
N ILE A 74 -12.34 -6.94 -16.80
CA ILE A 74 -11.53 -7.83 -15.97
C ILE A 74 -12.21 -9.20 -15.95
N LEU A 75 -11.53 -10.22 -16.49
CA LEU A 75 -12.07 -11.58 -16.61
C LEU A 75 -11.77 -12.46 -15.39
N THR A 76 -10.89 -12.00 -14.50
CA THR A 76 -10.59 -12.69 -13.23
C THR A 76 -11.35 -12.04 -12.07
N ASN A 77 -12.20 -12.84 -11.42
CA ASN A 77 -13.00 -12.37 -10.28
C ASN A 77 -12.27 -12.47 -8.93
N SER A 78 -11.25 -13.31 -8.80
CA SER A 78 -10.47 -13.43 -7.56
C SER A 78 -9.50 -12.25 -7.39
N GLU A 79 -9.36 -11.77 -6.17
CA GLU A 79 -8.41 -10.69 -5.83
C GLU A 79 -6.96 -11.12 -6.01
N THR A 80 -6.68 -12.37 -5.62
CA THR A 80 -5.41 -13.05 -5.79
C THR A 80 -5.57 -14.21 -6.76
N HIS A 81 -4.69 -14.29 -7.77
CA HIS A 81 -4.70 -15.39 -8.71
C HIS A 81 -3.27 -15.88 -8.96
N THR A 82 -3.03 -17.18 -8.76
CA THR A 82 -1.71 -17.82 -8.87
C THR A 82 -1.04 -17.53 -10.22
N TYR A 83 -1.82 -17.51 -11.30
CA TYR A 83 -1.32 -17.26 -12.65
C TYR A 83 -1.41 -15.80 -13.11
N GLY A 84 -1.91 -14.90 -12.26
CA GLY A 84 -2.11 -13.47 -12.58
C GLY A 84 -3.50 -13.13 -13.12
N ILE A 85 -3.83 -11.84 -13.09
CA ILE A 85 -5.14 -11.32 -13.46
C ILE A 85 -5.31 -11.32 -14.98
N LYS A 86 -6.42 -11.89 -15.46
CA LYS A 86 -6.80 -11.92 -16.87
C LYS A 86 -7.71 -10.75 -17.18
N VAL A 87 -7.41 -10.03 -18.25
CA VAL A 87 -8.17 -8.86 -18.69
C VAL A 87 -8.40 -8.90 -20.19
N ARG A 88 -9.42 -8.17 -20.64
CA ARG A 88 -9.67 -7.82 -22.03
C ARG A 88 -9.39 -6.33 -22.21
N LEU A 89 -8.61 -6.00 -23.24
CA LEU A 89 -8.34 -4.62 -23.63
C LEU A 89 -9.46 -4.04 -24.52
N GLN A 90 -9.48 -2.72 -24.68
CA GLN A 90 -10.45 -2.03 -25.55
C GLN A 90 -10.35 -2.42 -27.02
N ASP A 91 -9.17 -2.84 -27.48
CA ASP A 91 -8.92 -3.36 -28.83
C ASP A 91 -9.45 -4.80 -29.04
N GLY A 92 -9.96 -5.44 -27.99
CA GLY A 92 -10.48 -6.82 -28.01
C GLY A 92 -9.44 -7.89 -27.68
N GLN A 93 -8.16 -7.53 -27.48
CA GLN A 93 -7.11 -8.48 -27.09
C GLN A 93 -7.31 -8.97 -25.66
N ILE A 94 -6.97 -10.23 -25.41
CA ILE A 94 -7.13 -10.89 -24.12
C ILE A 94 -5.79 -11.44 -23.66
N GLY A 95 -5.45 -11.19 -22.40
CA GLY A 95 -4.19 -11.63 -21.84
C GLY A 95 -4.07 -11.47 -20.33
N ARG A 96 -2.89 -11.83 -19.82
CA ARG A 96 -2.52 -11.77 -18.41
C ARG A 96 -1.74 -10.49 -18.12
N VAL A 97 -2.14 -9.74 -17.08
CA VAL A 97 -1.47 -8.49 -16.71
C VAL A 97 -0.07 -8.79 -16.18
N GLN A 98 0.93 -8.14 -16.78
CA GLN A 98 2.33 -8.17 -16.35
C GLN A 98 2.65 -6.96 -15.48
N SER A 99 2.22 -5.78 -15.92
CA SER A 99 2.47 -4.50 -15.24
C SER A 99 1.27 -3.57 -15.37
N VAL A 100 1.07 -2.74 -14.36
CA VAL A 100 0.11 -1.62 -14.37
C VAL A 100 0.92 -0.33 -14.48
N SER A 101 0.48 0.59 -15.33
CA SER A 101 1.13 1.90 -15.53
C SER A 101 0.44 3.01 -14.75
#